data_AF-A0A5A8CP96-F1
#
_entry.id   AF-A0A5A8CP96-F1
#
_cell.length_a   1.000
_cell.length_b   1.000
_cell.length_c   1.000
_cell.angle_alpha   90.00
_cell.angle_beta   90.00
_cell.angle_gamma   90.00
#
_symmetry.space_group_name_H-M   'P 1'
#
loop_
_entity.id
_entity.type
_entity.pdbx_description
1 polymer ?
#
loop_
_entity_poly.entity_id
_entity_poly.type
_entity_poly.pdbx_seq_one_letter_code
_entity_poly.pdbx_strand_id
1 'polypeptide(L)' 'MHPLVRDLYKRFLVAGRDYPQGLDVVRRRAKLAFQENAHLTDEVAIKRAVAKGRYWVREIHATHALHKYRSIKKRYY' A
#
# COMPACT_ATOMS: atom_id res chain seq x y z
N MET A 1 -15.11 8.19 -10.01
CA MET A 1 -13.82 7.77 -9.42
C MET A 1 -12.96 7.16 -10.52
N HIS A 2 -11.74 7.67 -10.74
CA HIS A 2 -10.86 7.23 -11.85
C HIS A 2 -10.51 5.72 -11.74
N PRO A 3 -10.54 4.92 -12.83
CA PRO A 3 -10.32 3.47 -12.77
C PRO A 3 -9.01 3.05 -12.09
N LEU A 4 -7.91 3.75 -12.40
CA LEU A 4 -6.59 3.51 -11.80
C LEU A 4 -6.55 3.70 -10.27
N VAL A 5 -7.34 4.65 -9.75
CA VAL A 5 -7.41 4.93 -8.31
C VAL A 5 -8.11 3.78 -7.58
N ARG A 6 -9.19 3.26 -8.17
CA ARG A 6 -9.91 2.08 -7.65
C ARG A 6 -9.04 0.83 -7.66
N ASP A 7 -8.30 0.59 -8.75
CA ASP A 7 -7.34 -0.51 -8.85
C ASP A 7 -6.27 -0.42 -7.76
N LEU A 8 -5.67 0.76 -7.61
CA LEU A 8 -4.64 0.99 -6.59
C LEU A 8 -5.17 0.72 -5.17
N TYR A 9 -6.37 1.17 -4.84
CA TYR A 9 -6.97 0.90 -3.52
C TYR A 9 -7.15 -0.60 -3.26
N LYS A 10 -7.61 -1.36 -4.26
CA LYS A 10 -7.71 -2.83 -4.15
C LYS A 10 -6.35 -3.46 -3.89
N ARG A 11 -5.30 -3.01 -4.57
CA ARG A 11 -3.92 -3.51 -4.36
C ARG A 11 -3.44 -3.27 -2.93
N PHE A 12 -3.71 -2.09 -2.35
CA PHE A 12 -3.40 -1.83 -0.94
C PHE A 12 -4.12 -2.80 0.00
N LEU A 13 -5.38 -3.12 -0.26
CA LEU A 13 -6.13 -4.07 0.55
C LEU A 13 -5.58 -5.49 0.44
N VAL A 14 -5.14 -5.91 -0.75
CA VAL A 14 -4.52 -7.23 -0.95
C VAL A 14 -3.17 -7.27 -0.23
N ALA A 15 -2.29 -6.30 -0.49
CA ALA A 15 -0.97 -6.22 0.15
C ALA A 15 -1.05 -6.10 1.68
N GLY A 16 -2.08 -5.42 2.19
CA GLY A 16 -2.31 -5.27 3.62
C GLY A 16 -2.66 -6.56 4.36
N ARG A 17 -3.17 -7.59 3.67
CA ARG A 17 -3.45 -8.90 4.29
C ARG A 17 -2.18 -9.58 4.80
N ASP A 18 -1.08 -9.38 4.09
CA ASP A 18 0.22 -9.97 4.43
C ASP A 18 1.06 -9.03 5.32
N TYR A 19 0.62 -7.80 5.56
CA TYR A 19 1.40 -6.84 6.34
C TYR A 19 1.53 -7.27 7.81
N PRO A 20 2.71 -7.18 8.46
CA PRO A 20 2.89 -7.66 9.83
C PRO A 20 1.96 -7.05 10.88
N GLN A 21 1.50 -5.82 10.68
CA GLN A 21 0.54 -5.15 11.58
C GLN A 21 -0.93 -5.36 11.19
N GLY A 22 -1.18 -6.14 10.13
CA GLY A 22 -2.50 -6.47 9.64
C GLY A 22 -3.13 -5.46 8.68
N LEU A 23 -4.25 -5.88 8.11
CA LEU A 23 -4.98 -5.17 7.05
C LEU A 23 -5.56 -3.83 7.53
N ASP A 24 -6.06 -3.75 8.76
CA ASP A 24 -6.77 -2.55 9.24
C ASP A 24 -5.86 -1.33 9.32
N VAL A 25 -4.59 -1.53 9.68
CA VAL A 25 -3.58 -0.46 9.69
C VAL A 25 -3.35 0.07 8.28
N VAL A 26 -3.13 -0.82 7.32
CA VAL A 26 -2.91 -0.45 5.91
C VAL A 26 -4.16 0.23 5.33
N ARG A 27 -5.35 -0.32 5.60
CA ARG A 27 -6.63 0.24 5.16
C ARG A 27 -6.84 1.65 5.69
N ARG A 28 -6.61 1.89 6.99
CA ARG A 28 -6.76 3.22 7.62
C ARG A 28 -5.81 4.23 7.00
N ARG A 29 -4.52 3.87 6.87
CA ARG A 29 -3.50 4.76 6.29
C ARG A 29 -3.74 5.04 4.82
N ALA A 30 -4.10 4.02 4.04
CA ALA A 30 -4.49 4.20 2.65
C ALA A 30 -5.67 5.15 2.53
N LYS A 31 -6.76 4.93 3.30
CA LYS A 31 -7.94 5.80 3.27
C LYS A 31 -7.60 7.26 3.51
N LEU A 32 -6.76 7.56 4.52
CA LEU A 32 -6.29 8.92 4.80
C LEU A 32 -5.53 9.51 3.60
N ALA A 33 -4.57 8.78 3.05
CA ALA A 33 -3.80 9.25 1.90
C ALA A 33 -4.66 9.49 0.65
N PHE A 34 -5.68 8.66 0.41
CA PHE A 34 -6.63 8.88 -0.68
C PHE A 34 -7.53 10.10 -0.44
N GLN A 35 -7.91 10.36 0.82
CA GLN A 35 -8.69 11.55 1.18
C GLN A 35 -7.89 12.84 1.02
N GLU A 36 -6.62 12.85 1.44
CA GLU A 36 -5.72 14.00 1.26
C GLU A 36 -5.58 14.39 -0.21
N ASN A 37 -5.53 13.40 -1.11
CA ASN A 37 -5.38 13.61 -2.56
C ASN A 37 -6.73 13.71 -3.31
N ALA A 38 -7.87 13.75 -2.61
CA ALA A 38 -9.19 13.73 -3.24
C ALA A 38 -9.51 15.00 -4.06
N HIS A 39 -8.81 16.11 -3.80
CA HIS A 39 -8.96 17.38 -4.50
C HIS A 39 -8.26 17.41 -5.87
N LEU A 40 -7.45 16.40 -6.21
CA LEU A 40 -6.74 16.35 -7.48
C LEU A 40 -7.72 16.08 -8.63
N THR A 41 -7.85 17.03 -9.55
CA THR A 41 -8.69 16.94 -10.75
C THR A 41 -7.90 16.71 -12.03
N ASP A 42 -6.63 17.15 -12.07
CA ASP A 42 -5.75 16.99 -13.23
C ASP A 42 -5.30 15.54 -13.44
N GLU A 43 -5.35 15.08 -14.69
CA GLU A 43 -5.05 13.69 -15.05
C GLU A 43 -3.57 13.35 -14.84
N VAL A 44 -2.67 14.30 -15.12
CA VAL A 44 -1.23 14.10 -14.92
C VAL A 44 -0.91 13.99 -13.44
N ALA A 45 -1.49 14.86 -12.61
CA ALA A 45 -1.37 14.80 -11.16
C ALA A 45 -1.89 13.47 -10.59
N ILE A 46 -3.06 12.98 -11.05
CA ILE A 46 -3.62 11.68 -10.65
C ILE A 46 -2.66 10.55 -11.00
N LYS A 47 -2.14 10.51 -12.23
CA LYS A 47 -1.19 9.46 -12.66
C LYS A 47 0.08 9.46 -11.80
N ARG A 48 0.62 10.63 -11.46
CA ARG A 48 1.78 10.77 -10.56
C ARG A 48 1.48 10.25 -9.15
N ALA A 49 0.34 10.63 -8.57
CA ALA A 49 -0.09 10.14 -7.27
C ALA A 49 -0.30 8.62 -7.26
N VAL A 50 -0.89 8.07 -8.33
CA VAL A 50 -1.07 6.63 -8.49
C VAL A 50 0.28 5.91 -8.61
N ALA A 51 1.25 6.47 -9.35
CA ALA A 51 2.59 5.89 -9.45
C ALA A 51 3.29 5.85 -8.09
N LYS A 52 3.20 6.93 -7.30
CA LYS A 52 3.68 6.96 -5.92
C LYS A 52 2.99 5.90 -5.06
N GLY A 53 1.68 5.74 -5.19
CA GLY A 53 0.95 4.69 -4.48
C GLY A 53 1.41 3.27 -4.84
N ARG A 54 1.67 3.00 -6.13
CA ARG A 54 2.19 1.69 -6.58
C ARG A 54 3.57 1.37 -6.00
N TYR A 55 4.42 2.37 -5.84
CA TYR A 55 5.70 2.22 -5.14
C TYR A 55 5.47 1.75 -3.69
N TRP A 56 4.57 2.40 -2.95
CA TRP A 56 4.25 2.00 -1.57
C TRP A 56 3.65 0.60 -1.45
N VAL A 57 2.84 0.16 -2.41
CA VAL A 57 2.35 -1.23 -2.44
C VAL A 57 3.52 -2.22 -2.51
N ARG A 58 4.55 -1.95 -3.32
CA ARG A 58 5.76 -2.79 -3.40
C ARG A 58 6.52 -2.81 -2.08
N GLU A 59 6.65 -1.67 -1.41
CA GLU A 59 7.32 -1.57 -0.11
C GLU A 59 6.60 -2.38 0.99
N ILE A 60 5.27 -2.42 0.97
CA ILE A 60 4.48 -3.26 1.89
C ILE A 60 4.83 -4.74 1.69
N HIS A 61 4.88 -5.21 0.44
CA HIS A 61 5.29 -6.59 0.15
C HIS A 61 6.75 -6.88 0.56
N ALA A 62 7.67 -5.93 0.31
CA ALA A 62 9.05 -6.06 0.72
C ALA A 62 9.19 -6.14 2.25
N THR A 63 8.41 -5.35 2.98
CA THR A 63 8.38 -5.36 4.45
C THR A 63 7.89 -6.70 4.98
N HIS A 64 6.88 -7.31 4.35
CA HIS A 64 6.43 -8.65 4.70
C HIS A 64 7.55 -9.69 4.53
N ALA A 65 8.26 -9.66 3.39
CA ALA A 65 9.38 -10.57 3.14
C ALA A 65 10.51 -10.41 4.18
N LEU A 66 10.86 -9.17 4.54
CA LEU A 66 11.85 -8.87 5.56
C LEU A 66 11.41 -9.34 6.95
N HIS A 67 10.14 -9.13 7.31
CA HIS A 67 9.59 -9.61 8.58
C HIS A 67 9.68 -11.14 8.66
N LYS A 68 9.26 -11.85 7.60
CA LYS A 68 9.37 -13.31 7.50
C LYS A 68 10.81 -13.79 7.67
N TYR A 69 11.76 -13.17 6.97
CA TYR A 69 13.18 -13.51 7.09
C TYR A 69 13.70 -13.33 8.52
N ARG A 70 13.39 -12.20 9.18
CA ARG A 70 13.79 -11.94 10.57
C ARG A 70 13.21 -12.97 11.54
N SER A 71 11.95 -13.35 11.38
CA SER A 71 11.30 -14.37 12.21
C SER A 71 11.95 -15.75 12.05
N ILE A 72 12.29 -16.15 10.81
CA ILE A 72 12.99 -17.41 10.54
C ILE A 72 14.39 -17.36 11.15
N LYS A 73 15.15 -16.29 10.90
CA LYS A 73 16.51 -16.15 11.43
C LYS A 73 16.53 -16.30 12.95
N LYS A 74 15.68 -15.58 13.68
CA LYS A 74 15.59 -15.65 15.15
C LYS A 74 15.23 -17.04 15.70
N ARG A 75 14.53 -17.88 14.92
CA ARG A 75 14.08 -19.20 15.36
C ARG A 75 15.16 -20.27 15.16
N TYR A 76 15.96 -20.16 14.10
CA TYR A 76 16.89 -21.21 13.69
C TYR A 76 18.37 -20.84 13.86
N TYR A 77 18.69 -19.55 14.01
CA TYR A 77 20.03 -19.02 14.26
C TYR A 77 20.02 -18.18 15.53
#